data_AF-A0A2M8L4T1-F1
#
_entry.id   AF-A0A2M8L4T1-F1
#
_cell.length_a   1.000
_cell.length_b   1.000
_cell.length_c   1.000
_cell.angle_alpha   90.00
_cell.angle_beta   90.00
_cell.angle_gamma   90.00
#
_symmetry.space_group_name_H-M   'P 1'
#
loop_
_entity.id
_entity.type
_entity.pdbx_description
1 polymer ?
#
loop_
_entity_poly.entity_id
_entity_poly.type
_entity_poly.pdbx_seq_one_letter_code
_entity_poly.pdbx_strand_id
1 'polypeptide(L)'
;MIVDQIKKDLTEILEKLKISSEKLSLEHPLRQAQGDYSTNIAMRKPRRKRSRSGIDFPLDLANKIVNSWRSSGLPKYVAKIQVAKPGFINIW
;
A
#
# COMPACT_ATOMS: atom_id res chain seq x y z
N MET A 1 2.56 10.54 15.79
CA MET A 1 2.86 9.13 16.13
C MET A 1 3.40 8.43 14.87
N ILE A 2 4.02 7.24 14.97
CA ILE A 2 4.61 6.56 13.80
C ILE A 2 3.58 6.28 12.68
N VAL A 3 2.34 6.00 13.07
CA VAL A 3 1.19 5.81 12.18
C VAL A 3 0.96 7.01 11.26
N ASP A 4 1.07 8.22 11.80
CA ASP A 4 0.81 9.45 11.03
C ASP A 4 1.89 9.66 9.98
N GLN A 5 3.14 9.31 10.30
CA GLN A 5 4.26 9.37 9.36
C GLN A 5 4.08 8.35 8.24
N ILE A 6 3.70 7.10 8.57
CA ILE A 6 3.39 6.07 7.57
C ILE A 6 2.26 6.55 6.65
N LYS A 7 1.18 7.13 7.20
CA LYS A 7 0.07 7.66 6.40
C LYS A 7 0.53 8.77 5.46
N LYS A 8 1.38 9.68 5.96
CA LYS A 8 1.90 10.80 5.16
C LYS A 8 2.74 10.29 3.99
N ASP A 9 3.73 9.45 4.27
CA ASP A 9 4.65 8.94 3.24
C ASP A 9 3.90 8.07 2.22
N LEU A 10 2.95 7.24 2.68
CA LEU A 10 2.12 6.45 1.78
C LEU A 10 1.21 7.36 0.92
N THR A 11 0.65 8.43 1.49
CA THR A 11 -0.17 9.40 0.73
C THR A 11 0.63 10.04 -0.39
N GLU A 12 1.86 10.47 -0.13
CA GLU A 12 2.75 11.03 -1.16
C GLU A 12 3.01 10.03 -2.30
N ILE A 13 3.17 8.74 -1.97
CA ILE A 13 3.35 7.68 -2.97
C ILE A 13 2.08 7.46 -3.78
N LEU A 14 0.91 7.47 -3.12
CA LEU A 14 -0.37 7.35 -3.81
C LEU A 14 -0.61 8.52 -4.75
N GLU A 15 -0.27 9.75 -4.35
CA GLU A 15 -0.36 10.94 -5.18
C GLU A 15 0.55 10.86 -6.41
N LYS A 16 1.81 10.43 -6.25
CA LYS A 16 2.74 10.17 -7.36
C LYS A 16 2.16 9.17 -8.37
N LEU A 17 1.42 8.18 -7.87
CA LEU A 17 0.77 7.16 -8.69
C LEU A 17 -0.62 7.57 -9.21
N LYS A 18 -1.08 8.80 -8.92
CA LYS A 18 -2.43 9.30 -9.23
C LYS A 18 -3.52 8.38 -8.67
N ILE A 19 -3.32 7.91 -7.45
CA ILE A 19 -4.23 7.08 -6.67
C ILE A 19 -4.86 7.93 -5.56
N SER A 20 -6.19 7.89 -5.43
CA SER A 20 -6.88 8.54 -4.31
C SER A 20 -6.49 7.89 -2.98
N SER A 21 -6.13 8.73 -2.01
CA SER A 21 -5.80 8.39 -0.62
C SER A 21 -6.99 8.52 0.33
N GLU A 22 -8.17 8.92 -0.15
CA GLU A 22 -9.37 9.22 0.67
C GLU A 22 -9.78 8.09 1.63
N LYS A 23 -9.51 6.83 1.24
CA LYS A 23 -9.86 5.64 2.04
C LYS A 23 -8.65 4.94 2.63
N LEU A 24 -7.51 5.62 2.74
CA LEU A 24 -6.31 5.07 3.35
C LEU A 24 -6.57 4.76 4.83
N SER A 25 -6.58 3.47 5.16
CA SER A 25 -6.64 2.96 6.52
C SER A 25 -5.39 2.14 6.80
N LEU A 26 -4.83 2.33 7.99
CA LEU A 26 -3.78 1.48 8.55
C LEU A 26 -4.39 0.72 9.72
N GLU A 27 -4.25 -0.60 9.69
CA GLU A 27 -4.81 -1.51 10.68
C GLU A 27 -3.72 -2.46 11.14
N HIS A 28 -3.77 -2.91 12.40
CA HIS A 28 -2.87 -3.95 12.88
C HIS A 28 -3.26 -5.28 12.24
N PRO A 29 -2.32 -6.01 11.62
CA PRO A 29 -2.63 -7.27 10.98
C PRO A 29 -3.01 -8.33 12.02
N LEU A 30 -3.88 -9.27 11.63
CA LEU A 30 -4.32 -10.36 12.53
C LEU A 30 -3.16 -11.27 12.97
N ARG A 31 -2.11 -11.38 12.15
CA ARG A 31 -0.93 -12.22 12.45
C ARG A 31 0.27 -11.31 12.66
N GLN A 32 0.95 -11.45 13.79
CA GLN A 32 2.20 -10.73 14.08
C GLN A 32 3.27 -10.94 13.01
N ALA A 33 3.28 -12.10 12.35
CA ALA A 33 4.16 -12.39 11.22
C ALA A 33 3.92 -11.51 9.98
N GLN A 34 2.86 -10.69 9.95
CA GLN A 34 2.49 -9.78 8.87
C GLN A 34 2.88 -8.32 9.16
N GLY A 35 3.67 -8.08 10.21
CA GLY A 35 4.21 -6.76 10.55
C GLY A 35 3.39 -6.01 11.58
N ASP A 36 3.77 -4.76 11.80
CA ASP A 36 3.13 -3.88 12.77
C ASP A 36 1.87 -3.24 12.20
N TYR A 37 1.90 -2.91 10.91
CA TYR A 37 0.80 -2.26 10.21
C TYR A 37 0.49 -2.91 8.87
N SER A 38 -0.78 -2.85 8.49
CA SER A 38 -1.28 -3.34 7.21
C SER A 38 -2.27 -2.35 6.60
N THR A 39 -2.34 -2.31 5.27
CA THR A 39 -3.35 -1.55 4.55
C THR A 39 -3.91 -2.33 3.37
N ASN A 40 -5.22 -2.18 3.13
CA ASN A 40 -5.94 -2.73 1.99
C ASN A 40 -6.27 -1.68 0.93
N ILE A 41 -5.53 -0.56 0.89
CA ILE A 41 -5.80 0.54 -0.05
C ILE A 41 -5.86 0.10 -1.51
N ALA A 42 -5.06 -0.91 -1.89
CA ALA A 42 -5.07 -1.45 -3.26
C ALA A 42 -6.39 -2.19 -3.60
N MET A 43 -7.08 -2.73 -2.60
CA MET A 43 -8.39 -3.37 -2.76
C MET A 43 -9.55 -2.38 -2.73
N ARG A 44 -9.37 -1.21 -2.09
CA ARG A 44 -10.43 -0.20 -1.93
C ARG A 44 -10.67 0.63 -3.19
N LYS A 45 -9.82 0.52 -4.23
CA LYS A 45 -10.06 1.21 -5.49
C LYS A 45 -11.30 0.62 -6.19
N PRO A 46 -12.20 1.46 -6.71
CA PRO A 46 -13.28 0.98 -7.55
C PRO A 46 -12.68 0.31 -8.77
N ARG A 47 -13.06 -0.94 -9.03
CA ARG A 47 -12.77 -1.65 -10.28
C ARG A 47 -13.31 -0.82 -11.44
N ARG A 48 -12.50 0.11 -11.98
CA ARG A 48 -12.83 0.75 -13.26
C ARG A 48 -12.81 -0.39 -14.27
N LYS A 49 -14.00 -0.68 -14.82
CA LYS A 49 -14.29 -1.67 -15.87
C LYS A 49 -13.02 -2.07 -16.63
N ARG A 50 -12.61 -3.35 -16.51
CA ARG A 50 -11.54 -4.03 -17.26
C ARG A 50 -10.70 -3.06 -18.08
N SER A 51 -9.63 -2.53 -17.49
CA SER A 51 -8.72 -1.69 -18.25
C SER A 51 -7.99 -2.59 -19.25
N ARG A 52 -7.96 -2.20 -20.52
CA ARG A 52 -7.21 -2.88 -21.60
C ARG A 52 -5.69 -3.05 -21.31
N SER A 53 -5.20 -2.53 -20.18
CA SER A 53 -3.80 -2.52 -19.76
C SER A 53 -3.45 -3.50 -18.62
N GLY A 54 -4.33 -4.43 -18.24
CA GLY A 54 -3.97 -5.56 -17.36
C GLY A 54 -3.76 -5.24 -15.87
N ILE A 55 -3.96 -3.99 -15.43
CA ILE A 55 -3.90 -3.57 -14.02
C ILE A 55 -5.25 -3.86 -13.32
N ASP A 56 -5.81 -5.05 -13.54
CA ASP A 56 -7.16 -5.42 -13.07
C ASP A 56 -7.13 -6.08 -11.67
N PHE A 57 -5.94 -6.41 -11.15
CA PHE A 57 -5.79 -7.11 -9.86
C PHE A 57 -5.29 -6.18 -8.74
N PRO A 58 -5.95 -6.17 -7.56
CA PRO A 58 -5.48 -5.45 -6.39
C PRO A 58 -4.04 -5.80 -6.00
N LEU A 59 -3.61 -7.02 -6.31
CA LEU A 59 -2.25 -7.49 -6.12
C LEU A 59 -1.22 -6.69 -6.93
N ASP A 60 -1.50 -6.42 -8.20
CA ASP A 60 -0.60 -5.66 -9.08
C ASP A 60 -0.52 -4.20 -8.65
N LEU A 61 -1.65 -3.64 -8.22
CA LEU A 61 -1.69 -2.29 -7.66
C LEU A 61 -0.88 -2.20 -6.36
N ALA A 62 -1.02 -3.18 -5.46
CA ALA A 62 -0.23 -3.25 -4.24
C ALA A 62 1.27 -3.37 -4.55
N ASN A 63 1.65 -4.22 -5.52
CA ASN A 63 3.03 -4.34 -5.99
C ASN A 63 3.55 -3.02 -6.55
N LYS A 64 2.74 -2.30 -7.33
CA LYS A 64 3.12 -0.99 -7.89
C LYS A 64 3.36 0.04 -6.79
N ILE A 65 2.49 0.11 -5.78
CA ILE A 65 2.64 1.02 -4.64
C ILE A 65 3.93 0.69 -3.87
N VAL A 66 4.13 -0.58 -3.53
CA VAL A 66 5.31 -1.04 -2.79
C VAL A 66 6.60 -0.78 -3.57
N ASN A 67 6.62 -1.05 -4.88
CA ASN A 67 7.78 -0.77 -5.71
C ASN A 67 8.06 0.74 -5.80
N SER A 68 7.04 1.56 -5.97
CA SER A 68 7.18 3.03 -5.96
C SER A 68 7.70 3.55 -4.62
N TRP A 69 7.31 2.94 -3.51
CA TRP A 69 7.83 3.26 -2.18
C TRP A 69 9.31 2.92 -2.09
N ARG A 70 9.70 1.70 -2.46
CA ARG A 70 11.11 1.28 -2.46
C ARG A 70 11.98 2.16 -3.34
N SER A 71 11.49 2.52 -4.53
CA SER A 71 12.19 3.44 -5.44
C SER A 71 12.32 4.87 -4.90
N SER A 72 11.42 5.29 -4.00
CA SER A 72 11.52 6.59 -3.31
C SER A 72 12.47 6.56 -2.11
N GLY A 73 13.01 5.39 -1.76
CA GLY A 73 13.76 5.15 -0.53
C GLY A 73 12.81 4.80 0.62
N LEU A 74 13.06 3.66 1.28
CA LEU A 74 12.31 3.30 2.48
C LEU A 74 12.73 4.21 3.65
N PRO A 75 11.77 4.78 4.39
CA PRO A 75 12.07 5.55 5.59
C PRO A 75 12.80 4.69 6.63
N LYS A 76 13.63 5.31 7.48
CA LYS A 76 14.40 4.60 8.53
C LYS A 76 13.56 3.80 9.51
N TYR A 77 12.29 4.19 9.67
CA TYR A 77 11.35 3.54 10.57
C TYR A 77 10.61 2.35 9.92
N VAL A 78 10.84 2.09 8.62
CA VAL A 78 10.28 0.96 7.89
C VAL A 78 11.40 -0.04 7.66
N ALA A 79 11.40 -1.12 8.42
CA ALA A 79 12.35 -2.21 8.24
C ALA A 79 12.03 -3.00 6.98
N LYS A 80 10.74 -3.22 6.69
CA LYS A 80 10.30 -4.03 5.55
C LYS A 80 8.91 -3.63 5.09
N ILE A 81 8.69 -3.74 3.78
CA ILE A 81 7.34 -3.74 3.21
C ILE A 81 7.14 -4.96 2.32
N GLN A 82 5.96 -5.57 2.40
CA GLN A 82 5.63 -6.77 1.64
C GLN A 82 4.17 -6.73 1.18
N VAL A 83 3.93 -7.24 -0.03
CA VAL A 83 2.58 -7.44 -0.55
C VAL A 83 2.10 -8.84 -0.19
N ALA A 84 0.89 -8.92 0.36
CA ALA A 84 0.19 -10.17 0.61
C ALA A 84 -1.08 -10.27 -0.25
N LYS A 85 -1.38 -11.47 -0.76
CA LYS A 85 -2.60 -11.72 -1.53
C LYS A 85 -3.84 -11.49 -0.64
N PRO A 86 -4.93 -10.91 -1.16
CA PRO A 86 -5.16 -10.52 -2.57
C PRO A 86 -4.69 -9.10 -2.95
N GLY A 87 -4.04 -8.36 -2.06
CA GLY A 87 -3.62 -6.97 -2.30
C GLY A 87 -3.39 -6.16 -1.02
N PHE A 88 -3.05 -6.82 0.09
CA PHE A 88 -2.65 -6.16 1.33
C PHE A 88 -1.20 -5.72 1.23
N ILE A 89 -0.89 -4.58 1.84
CA ILE A 89 0.47 -4.09 2.01
C ILE A 89 0.79 -4.13 3.49
N ASN A 90 1.76 -4.96 3.85
CA ASN A 90 2.24 -5.21 5.20
C ASN A 90 3.54 -4.42 5.44
N ILE A 91 3.66 -3.83 6.62
CA ILE A 91 4.72 -2.89 7.01
C ILE A 91 5.28 -3.34 8.36
N TRP A 92 6.60 -3.52 8.41
CA TRP A 92 7.42 -3.75 9.60
C TRP A 92 8.37 -2.57 9.78
#